data_AF-A0A353T5Q4-F1
#
_entry.id   AF-A0A353T5Q4-F1
#
_cell.length_a   1.000
_cell.length_b   1.000
_cell.length_c   1.000
_cell.angle_alpha   90.00
_cell.angle_beta   90.00
_cell.angle_gamma   90.00
#
_symmetry.space_group_name_H-M   'P 1'
#
loop_
_entity.id
_entity.type
_entity.pdbx_description
1 polymer ?
#
loop_
_entity_poly.entity_id
_entity_poly.type
_entity_poly.pdbx_seq_one_letter_code
_entity_poly.pdbx_strand_id
1 'polypeptide(L)' 'ALIVHCGGCMLNRREMQYRVETARQQGVAITNYGVLIAYVLGILPRALQPFPAARLALEK' A
#
# COMPACT_ATOMS: atom_id res chain seq x y z
N ALA A 1 -0.86 1.81 15.53
CA ALA A 1 -0.24 0.60 14.94
C ALA A 1 -0.31 0.69 13.41
N LEU A 2 0.58 -0.01 12.69
CA LEU A 2 0.60 -0.06 11.22
C LEU A 2 0.68 -1.52 10.77
N ILE A 3 -0.18 -1.91 9.83
CA ILE A 3 -0.11 -3.23 9.18
C ILE A 3 0.77 -3.11 7.93
N VAL A 4 1.74 -4.01 7.81
CA VAL A 4 2.52 -4.19 6.58
C VAL A 4 2.13 -5.52 5.95
N HIS A 5 1.35 -5.46 4.87
CA HIS A 5 0.84 -6.63 4.17
C HIS A 5 1.81 -7.10 3.09
N CYS A 6 1.84 -8.40 2.79
CA CYS A 6 2.61 -8.91 1.66
C CYS A 6 1.99 -8.49 0.30
N GLY A 7 2.65 -8.85 -0.80
CA GLY A 7 2.14 -8.57 -2.16
C GLY A 7 0.89 -9.35 -2.56
N GLY A 8 0.47 -10.35 -1.78
CA GLY A 8 -0.76 -11.11 -2.03
C GLY A 8 -0.74 -12.00 -3.26
N CYS A 9 0.44 -12.53 -3.68
CA CYS A 9 0.57 -13.36 -4.89
C CYS A 9 -0.32 -14.61 -4.92
N MET A 10 -0.69 -15.12 -3.74
CA MET A 10 -1.57 -16.29 -3.58
C MET A 10 -3.02 -15.90 -3.23
N LEU A 11 -3.33 -14.61 -3.08
CA LEU A 11 -4.65 -14.13 -2.67
C LEU A 11 -5.45 -13.63 -3.88
N ASN A 12 -6.75 -13.87 -3.86
CA ASN A 12 -7.64 -13.26 -4.83
C ASN A 12 -7.98 -11.81 -4.45
N ARG A 13 -8.58 -11.07 -5.39
CA ARG A 13 -8.98 -9.67 -5.18
C ARG A 13 -9.94 -9.51 -3.99
N ARG A 14 -10.89 -10.44 -3.80
CA ARG A 14 -11.90 -10.35 -2.73
C ARG A 14 -11.25 -10.45 -1.35
N GLU A 15 -10.33 -11.38 -1.17
CA GLU A 15 -9.59 -11.57 0.09
C GLU A 15 -8.69 -10.37 0.40
N MET A 16 -8.00 -9.82 -0.61
CA MET A 16 -7.21 -8.60 -0.45
C MET A 16 -8.07 -7.43 0.03
N GLN A 17 -9.21 -7.18 -0.62
CA GLN A 17 -10.11 -6.09 -0.24
C GLN A 17 -10.72 -6.29 1.14
N TYR A 18 -11.13 -7.53 1.48
CA TYR A 18 -11.64 -7.85 2.81
C TYR A 18 -10.64 -7.49 3.92
N ARG A 19 -9.35 -7.80 3.73
CA ARG A 19 -8.29 -7.45 4.70
C ARG A 19 -8.09 -5.95 4.83
N VAL A 20 -8.08 -5.22 3.71
CA VAL A 20 -7.95 -3.75 3.70
C VAL A 20 -9.13 -3.10 4.43
N GLU A 21 -10.35 -3.57 4.15
CA GLU A 21 -11.56 -3.03 4.78
C GLU A 21 -11.61 -3.35 6.27
N THR A 22 -11.20 -4.55 6.67
CA THR A 22 -11.09 -4.93 8.09
C THR A 22 -10.11 -4.02 8.83
N ALA A 23 -8.95 -3.72 8.24
CA ALA A 23 -7.98 -2.79 8.81
C ALA A 23 -8.58 -1.38 8.95
N ARG A 24 -9.30 -0.91 7.91
CA ARG A 24 -9.99 0.38 7.93
C ARG A 24 -11.04 0.47 9.03
N GLN A 25 -11.86 -0.56 9.20
CA GLN A 25 -12.91 -0.63 10.24
C GLN A 25 -12.32 -0.61 11.66
N GLN A 26 -11.13 -1.18 11.84
CA GLN A 26 -10.40 -1.15 13.12
C GLN A 26 -9.61 0.14 13.32
N GLY A 27 -9.64 1.08 12.36
CA GLY A 27 -8.88 2.32 12.43
C GLY A 27 -7.36 2.13 12.36
N VAL A 28 -6.90 1.02 11.78
CA VAL A 28 -5.47 0.69 11.67
C VAL A 28 -5.00 0.95 10.24
N ALA A 29 -3.98 1.79 10.08
CA ALA A 29 -3.38 2.05 8.77
C ALA A 29 -2.75 0.76 8.21
N ILE A 30 -2.81 0.60 6.89
CA ILE A 30 -2.27 -0.56 6.18
C ILE A 30 -1.45 -0.10 4.96
N THR A 31 -0.28 -0.71 4.78
CA THR A 31 0.57 -0.60 3.58
C THR A 31 1.00 -1.99 3.12
N ASN A 32 1.79 -2.09 2.05
CA ASN A 32 2.37 -3.36 1.60
C ASN A 32 3.89 -3.33 1.49
N TYR A 33 4.52 -4.51 1.36
CA TYR A 33 5.97 -4.66 1.24
C TYR A 33 6.55 -3.79 0.13
N GLY A 34 5.95 -3.76 -1.06
CA GLY A 34 6.47 -2.98 -2.19
C GLY A 34 6.51 -1.48 -1.90
N VAL A 35 5.41 -0.93 -1.37
CA VAL A 35 5.32 0.50 -1.01
C VAL A 35 6.28 0.84 0.12
N LEU A 36 6.35 0.01 1.17
CA LEU A 36 7.24 0.25 2.30
C LEU A 36 8.72 0.17 1.91
N ILE A 37 9.11 -0.85 1.13
CA ILE A 37 10.48 -0.99 0.63
C ILE A 37 10.85 0.21 -0.23
N ALA A 38 9.98 0.62 -1.16
CA ALA A 38 10.24 1.76 -2.02
C ALA A 38 10.38 3.08 -1.21
N TYR A 39 9.56 3.24 -0.16
CA TYR A 39 9.67 4.39 0.74
C TYR A 39 10.99 4.40 1.51
N VAL A 40 11.34 3.28 2.15
CA VAL A 40 12.56 3.15 2.97
C VAL A 40 13.83 3.33 2.13
N LEU A 41 13.83 2.83 0.90
CA LEU A 41 14.96 2.98 -0.04
C LEU A 41 14.99 4.35 -0.76
N GLY A 42 14.01 5.24 -0.51
CA GLY A 42 13.95 6.55 -1.15
C GLY A 42 13.57 6.53 -2.64
N ILE A 43 13.04 5.41 -3.16
CA ILE A 43 12.69 5.23 -4.57
C ILE A 43 11.18 5.30 -4.84
N LEU A 44 10.36 5.57 -3.82
CA LEU A 44 8.89 5.65 -3.97
C LEU A 44 8.43 6.70 -5.02
N PRO A 45 8.97 7.94 -5.08
CA PRO A 45 8.57 8.90 -6.09
C PRO A 45 8.79 8.39 -7.52
N ARG A 46 9.92 7.70 -7.75
CA ARG A 46 10.24 7.05 -9.03
C ARG A 46 9.26 5.91 -9.33
N ALA A 47 8.94 5.07 -8.35
CA ALA A 47 8.01 3.96 -8.52
C ALA A 47 6.58 4.44 -8.84
N LEU A 48 6.18 5.62 -8.38
CA LEU A 48 4.88 6.22 -8.65
C LEU A 48 4.81 7.07 -9.94
N GLN A 49 5.93 7.30 -10.63
CA GLN A 49 5.97 8.06 -11.88
C GLN A 49 4.92 7.62 -12.94
N PRO A 50 4.66 6.32 -13.18
CA PRO A 50 3.63 5.91 -14.15
C PRO A 50 2.19 6.04 -13.61
N PHE A 51 2.00 6.45 -12.35
CA PHE A 51 0.70 6.58 -11.70
C PHE A 51 0.47 8.03 -11.23
N PRO A 52 0.05 8.95 -12.12
CA PRO A 52 -0.04 10.38 -11.81
C PRO A 52 -0.90 10.71 -10.58
N ALA A 53 -2.05 10.02 -10.43
CA ALA A 53 -2.94 10.21 -9.28
C ALA A 53 -2.28 9.78 -7.96
N ALA A 54 -1.51 8.70 -7.97
CA ALA A 54 -0.80 8.22 -6.78
C ALA A 54 0.40 9.11 -6.44
N ARG A 55 1.14 9.60 -7.44
CA ARG A 55 2.22 10.58 -7.23
C ARG A 55 1.68 11.87 -6.60
N LEU A 56 0.56 12.39 -7.12
CA LEU A 56 -0.09 13.57 -6.56
C LEU A 56 -0.55 13.32 -5.11
N ALA A 57 -1.02 12.12 -4.78
CA ALA A 57 -1.43 11.77 -3.43
C ALA A 57 -0.24 11.64 -2.44
N LEU A 58 0.98 11.41 -2.92
CA LEU A 58 2.19 11.39 -2.09
C LEU A 58 2.72 12.80 -1.78
N GLU A 59 2.50 13.75 -2.68
CA GLU A 59 2.98 15.14 -2.57
C GLU A 59 2.05 16.07 -1.77
N LYS A 60 0.83 15.59 -1.48
CA LYS A 60 -0.16 16.27 -0.63
C LYS A 60 0.07 15.92 0.84
#